data_AF-A0A2D7I4R6-F1
#
_entry.id   AF-A0A2D7I4R6-F1
#
_cell.length_a   1.000
_cell.length_b   1.000
_cell.length_c   1.000
_cell.angle_alpha   90.00
_cell.angle_beta   90.00
_cell.angle_gamma   90.00
#
_symmetry.space_group_name_H-M   'P 1'
#
loop_
_entity.id
_entity.type
_entity.pdbx_description
1 polymer ?
#
loop_
_entity_poly.entity_id
_entity_poly.type
_entity_poly.pdbx_seq_one_letter_code
_entity_poly.pdbx_strand_id
1 'polypeptide(L)'
;MMLTFLKLVFGLSFLFLPALAFSDPAPENSIQAVAQETDESNLRRPCRLHAECSDGNVCNGLEICSEGFCEPGKAVYCFSENMCQPSECDPRVGCQSLSLSGTPCDDGNLCTTSDRCQEGQCVSGTPVVCPDAGECAVAMCVALRGCVTRPLAEGVSCTDQSAVSEREACESGQCDIQIRESLDKEQAEHDELFEDLPENFGY
;
A
#
# COMPACT_ATOMS: atom_id res chain seq x y z
N MET A 1 -54.52 -38.97 38.39
CA MET A 1 -54.97 -39.00 39.79
C MET A 1 -53.72 -39.07 40.67
N MET A 2 -53.40 -37.95 41.34
CA MET A 2 -52.76 -37.80 42.68
C MET A 2 -51.51 -38.65 43.04
N LEU A 3 -50.44 -38.19 43.72
CA LEU A 3 -50.06 -36.93 44.37
C LEU A 3 -48.58 -37.08 44.85
N THR A 4 -47.80 -35.98 44.77
CA THR A 4 -46.79 -35.44 45.74
C THR A 4 -45.61 -36.25 46.31
N PHE A 5 -44.40 -35.68 46.20
CA PHE A 5 -43.41 -35.35 47.26
C PHE A 5 -42.28 -34.50 46.62
N LEU A 6 -42.34 -33.17 46.57
CA LEU A 6 -41.90 -32.17 47.56
C LEU A 6 -40.63 -32.52 48.38
N LYS A 7 -39.48 -31.93 47.99
CA LYS A 7 -38.37 -31.41 48.82
C LYS A 7 -37.42 -30.60 47.90
N LEU A 8 -37.55 -29.27 47.79
CA LEU A 8 -36.87 -28.24 48.60
C LEU A 8 -35.34 -28.44 48.74
N VAL A 9 -34.60 -27.80 47.83
CA VAL A 9 -33.24 -27.27 48.06
C VAL A 9 -33.26 -25.87 47.42
N PHE A 10 -33.75 -24.86 48.14
CA PHE A 10 -32.93 -23.85 48.81
C PHE A 10 -31.71 -23.38 48.01
N GLY A 11 -31.86 -22.16 47.46
CA GLY A 11 -30.83 -21.13 47.55
C GLY A 11 -29.67 -21.26 46.57
N LEU A 12 -29.71 -20.45 45.52
CA LEU A 12 -28.59 -19.57 45.19
C LEU A 12 -29.13 -18.42 44.35
N SER A 13 -29.39 -17.33 45.05
CA SER A 13 -29.53 -15.99 44.50
C SER A 13 -28.28 -15.66 43.68
N PHE A 14 -28.31 -15.92 42.38
CA PHE A 14 -27.42 -15.23 41.46
C PHE A 14 -28.06 -13.87 41.18
N LEU A 15 -27.73 -12.92 42.05
CA LEU A 15 -27.83 -11.51 41.76
C LEU A 15 -27.20 -11.26 40.39
N PHE A 16 -28.04 -10.85 39.45
CA PHE A 16 -27.63 -10.20 38.21
C PHE A 16 -26.87 -8.93 38.62
N LEU A 17 -25.54 -9.03 38.76
CA LEU A 17 -24.69 -7.85 38.78
C LEU A 17 -24.70 -7.24 37.38
N PRO A 18 -24.72 -5.89 37.27
CA PRO A 18 -24.77 -5.22 35.99
C PRO A 18 -23.46 -5.48 35.24
N ALA A 19 -23.60 -5.58 33.92
CA ALA A 19 -22.49 -5.64 32.98
C ALA A 19 -21.46 -4.55 33.31
N LEU A 20 -20.31 -4.97 33.86
CA LEU A 20 -19.09 -4.20 33.74
C LEU A 20 -18.74 -4.24 32.26
N ALA A 21 -18.90 -3.10 31.60
CA ALA A 21 -18.32 -2.85 30.30
C ALA A 21 -16.80 -3.07 30.43
N PHE A 22 -16.33 -4.24 30.01
CA PHE A 22 -14.96 -4.39 29.56
C PHE A 22 -14.84 -3.54 28.30
N SER A 23 -14.31 -2.33 28.47
CA SER A 23 -13.68 -1.61 27.38
C SER A 23 -12.52 -2.46 26.88
N ASP A 24 -12.67 -3.05 25.70
CA ASP A 24 -11.57 -3.68 24.98
C ASP A 24 -10.40 -2.67 24.89
N PRO A 25 -9.15 -3.09 25.17
CA PRO A 25 -7.99 -2.30 24.82
C PRO A 25 -7.90 -2.23 23.30
N ALA A 26 -7.97 -1.02 22.76
CA ALA A 26 -7.71 -0.75 21.35
C ALA A 26 -6.32 -1.30 20.96
N PRO A 27 -6.14 -1.77 19.70
CA PRO A 27 -4.84 -2.24 19.24
C PRO A 27 -3.85 -1.07 19.26
N GLU A 28 -2.78 -1.24 20.02
CA GLU A 28 -1.63 -0.34 20.05
C GLU A 28 -0.98 -0.32 18.66
N ASN A 29 -1.40 0.62 17.82
CA ASN A 29 -0.54 1.18 16.79
C ASN A 29 0.15 2.39 17.44
N SER A 30 1.08 2.07 18.33
CA SER A 30 1.80 3.00 19.20
C SER A 30 2.91 3.69 18.41
N ILE A 31 2.54 4.69 17.60
CA ILE A 31 3.30 5.93 17.64
C ILE A 31 2.77 6.66 18.87
N GLN A 32 3.17 6.18 20.04
CA GLN A 32 3.20 7.05 21.20
C GLN A 32 4.17 8.16 20.80
N ALA A 33 3.61 9.31 20.41
CA ALA A 33 4.28 10.55 20.73
C ALA A 33 4.58 10.42 22.22
N VAL A 34 5.83 10.12 22.54
CA VAL A 34 6.35 10.34 23.87
C VAL A 34 6.18 11.84 24.03
N ALA A 35 5.06 12.24 24.63
CA ALA A 35 4.97 13.49 25.33
C ALA A 35 6.03 13.33 26.43
N GLN A 36 7.29 13.63 26.07
CA GLN A 36 8.32 13.89 27.04
C GLN A 36 7.69 14.93 27.94
N GLU A 37 7.53 14.58 29.20
CA GLU A 37 7.09 15.50 30.24
C GLU A 37 7.88 16.78 30.04
N THR A 38 7.25 17.78 29.40
CA THR A 38 7.86 19.09 29.28
C THR A 38 7.95 19.54 30.72
N ASP A 39 9.18 19.62 31.21
CA ASP A 39 9.49 20.28 32.45
C ASP A 39 9.08 21.75 32.30
N GLU A 40 7.78 22.00 32.49
CA GLU A 40 7.12 23.30 32.53
C GLU A 40 7.64 24.15 33.70
N SER A 41 8.76 23.78 34.33
CA SER A 41 9.35 24.51 35.46
C SER A 41 10.12 25.76 35.05
N ASN A 42 10.46 25.95 33.76
CA ASN A 42 11.26 27.09 33.30
C ASN A 42 10.48 28.25 32.68
N LEU A 43 9.26 28.02 32.21
CA LEU A 43 8.50 28.97 31.38
C LEU A 43 7.73 30.04 32.16
N ARG A 44 8.42 30.72 33.09
CA ARG A 44 8.01 31.99 33.75
C ARG A 44 8.99 32.42 34.84
N ARG A 45 10.23 31.94 34.79
CA ARG A 45 11.23 32.28 35.80
C ARG A 45 11.69 33.74 35.62
N PRO A 46 11.87 34.50 36.71
CA PRO A 46 12.49 35.81 36.63
C PRO A 46 13.94 35.71 36.17
N CYS A 47 14.37 36.64 35.33
CA CYS A 47 15.73 36.66 34.79
C CYS A 47 16.26 38.09 34.67
N ARG A 48 17.58 38.20 34.57
CA ARG A 48 18.31 39.43 34.25
C ARG A 48 19.15 39.30 32.99
N LEU A 49 19.58 38.08 32.67
CA LEU A 49 20.40 37.75 31.52
C LEU A 49 19.84 36.49 30.84
N HIS A 50 20.01 36.39 29.52
CA HIS A 50 19.57 35.25 28.72
C HIS A 50 20.08 33.90 29.26
N ALA A 51 21.33 33.85 29.74
CA ALA A 51 21.94 32.61 30.24
C ALA A 51 21.24 32.00 31.46
N GLU A 52 20.47 32.78 32.22
CA GLU A 52 19.72 32.30 33.39
C GLU A 52 18.44 31.55 32.99
N CYS A 53 17.99 31.75 31.75
CA CYS A 53 16.78 31.14 31.20
C CYS A 53 17.02 29.78 30.56
N SER A 54 18.27 29.40 30.31
CA SER A 54 18.58 28.10 29.72
C SER A 54 18.14 26.99 30.64
N ASP A 55 17.28 26.11 30.14
CA ASP A 55 16.82 24.90 30.82
C ASP A 55 17.69 23.67 30.50
N GLY A 56 18.72 23.87 29.66
CA GLY A 56 19.63 22.82 29.20
C GLY A 56 19.01 21.88 28.17
N ASN A 57 17.80 22.18 27.68
CA ASN A 57 17.19 21.55 26.53
C ASN A 57 17.56 22.37 25.28
N VAL A 58 18.31 21.78 24.36
CA VAL A 58 18.67 22.46 23.11
C VAL A 58 17.56 22.35 22.06
N CYS A 59 16.57 21.46 22.27
CA CYS A 59 15.55 21.09 21.30
C CYS A 59 14.34 22.04 21.28
N ASN A 60 14.07 22.75 22.37
CA ASN A 60 13.09 23.84 22.44
C ASN A 60 13.69 25.21 22.07
N GLY A 61 14.99 25.25 21.74
CA GLY A 61 15.67 26.44 21.24
C GLY A 61 16.29 27.29 22.35
N LEU A 62 16.74 28.49 22.01
CA LEU A 62 17.35 29.38 23.00
C LEU A 62 16.26 30.18 23.72
N GLU A 63 16.14 30.00 25.04
CA GLU A 63 15.29 30.84 25.88
C GLU A 63 15.90 32.22 26.03
N ILE A 64 15.05 33.24 25.93
CA ILE A 64 15.49 34.63 26.02
C ILE A 64 14.88 35.34 27.23
N CYS A 65 15.68 36.21 27.84
CA CYS A 65 15.19 37.05 28.92
C CYS A 65 14.54 38.29 28.33
N SER A 66 13.22 38.37 28.40
CA SER A 66 12.40 39.46 27.86
C SER A 66 11.54 40.04 28.97
N GLU A 67 11.59 41.36 29.14
CA GLU A 67 10.84 42.08 30.19
C GLU A 67 11.04 41.53 31.62
N GLY A 68 12.21 40.92 31.89
CA GLY A 68 12.56 40.34 33.19
C GLY A 68 12.03 38.92 33.43
N PHE A 69 11.46 38.27 32.41
CA PHE A 69 10.99 36.90 32.45
C PHE A 69 11.56 36.07 31.28
N CYS A 70 11.76 34.79 31.52
CA CYS A 70 12.18 33.87 30.48
C CYS A 70 11.03 33.57 29.52
N GLU A 71 11.26 33.81 28.23
CA GLU A 71 10.39 33.42 27.13
C GLU A 71 10.90 32.14 26.46
N PRO A 72 9.99 31.28 25.97
CA PRO A 72 10.36 30.04 25.30
C PRO A 72 11.17 30.32 24.03
N GLY A 73 12.15 29.45 23.78
CA GLY A 73 12.82 29.40 22.50
C GLY A 73 11.91 28.92 21.36
N LYS A 74 12.46 28.97 20.14
CA LYS A 74 11.87 28.32 18.98
C LYS A 74 12.41 26.90 18.88
N ALA A 75 11.51 25.92 18.89
CA ALA A 75 11.86 24.51 18.77
C ALA A 75 12.76 24.25 17.56
N VAL A 76 13.80 23.45 17.80
CA VAL A 76 14.74 22.96 16.79
C VAL A 76 14.05 21.86 16.00
N TYR A 77 14.06 22.02 14.67
CA TYR A 77 13.55 21.01 13.76
C TYR A 77 14.71 20.14 13.25
N CYS A 78 14.68 18.85 13.60
CA CYS A 78 15.63 17.87 13.09
C CYS A 78 15.09 17.27 11.80
N PHE A 79 15.83 17.43 10.71
CA PHE A 79 15.45 16.89 9.40
C PHE A 79 15.82 15.40 9.31
N SER A 80 14.86 14.57 8.94
CA SER A 80 15.10 13.16 8.60
C SER A 80 15.36 13.05 7.10
N GLU A 81 16.48 12.47 6.69
CA GLU A 81 16.83 12.33 5.28
C GLU A 81 15.90 11.37 4.53
N ASN A 82 15.54 10.27 5.19
CA ASN A 82 14.63 9.26 4.69
C ASN A 82 14.01 8.48 5.87
N MET A 83 13.10 7.55 5.58
CA MET A 83 12.42 6.77 6.62
C MET A 83 13.32 5.78 7.38
N CYS A 84 14.47 5.43 6.81
CA CYS A 84 15.49 4.58 7.44
C CYS A 84 16.55 5.38 8.22
N GLN A 85 16.56 6.71 8.04
CA GLN A 85 17.37 7.67 8.78
C GLN A 85 16.50 8.72 9.47
N PRO A 86 15.64 8.31 10.43
CA PRO A 86 14.93 9.26 11.25
C PRO A 86 15.93 10.06 12.08
N SER A 87 15.64 11.34 12.23
CA SER A 87 16.35 12.22 13.15
C SER A 87 15.50 12.49 14.38
N GLU A 88 16.12 12.39 15.55
CA GLU A 88 15.53 12.72 16.84
C GLU A 88 16.32 13.86 17.49
N CYS A 89 15.65 14.68 18.28
CA CYS A 89 16.32 15.71 19.05
C CYS A 89 16.57 15.23 20.48
N ASP A 90 17.83 15.00 20.83
CA ASP A 90 18.23 14.76 22.22
C ASP A 90 18.34 16.11 22.95
N PRO A 91 17.66 16.30 24.10
CA PRO A 91 17.66 17.59 24.81
C PRO A 91 19.06 18.12 25.18
N ARG A 92 20.08 17.27 25.33
CA ARG A 92 21.43 17.70 25.73
C ARG A 92 22.39 17.83 24.56
N VAL A 93 22.26 16.94 23.57
CA VAL A 93 23.20 16.80 22.45
C VAL A 93 22.69 17.53 21.21
N GLY A 94 21.37 17.62 21.03
CA GLY A 94 20.70 18.16 19.85
C GLY A 94 20.31 17.08 18.85
N CYS A 95 20.16 17.49 17.59
CA CYS A 95 19.72 16.60 16.53
C CYS A 95 20.72 15.45 16.31
N GLN A 96 20.21 14.22 16.38
CA GLN A 96 20.92 12.99 16.11
C GLN A 96 20.14 12.18 15.07
N SER A 97 20.86 11.59 14.13
CA SER A 97 20.27 10.68 13.14
C SER A 97 20.53 9.23 13.55
N LEU A 98 19.49 8.40 13.45
CA LEU A 98 19.57 6.98 13.72
C LEU A 98 19.60 6.21 12.40
N SER A 99 20.51 5.24 12.26
CA SER A 99 20.52 4.34 11.11
C SER A 99 19.77 3.06 11.43
N LEU A 100 18.56 2.93 10.88
CA LEU A 100 17.72 1.76 11.10
C LEU A 100 18.18 0.57 10.27
N SER A 101 17.91 -0.63 10.77
CA SER A 101 18.12 -1.89 10.06
C SER A 101 17.00 -2.88 10.39
N GLY A 102 16.48 -3.57 9.38
CA GLY A 102 15.41 -4.57 9.49
C GLY A 102 13.98 -4.01 9.54
N THR A 103 13.79 -2.72 9.81
CA THR A 103 12.48 -2.05 9.76
C THR A 103 11.93 -2.01 8.34
N PRO A 104 10.62 -2.21 8.13
CA PRO A 104 10.00 -2.04 6.81
C PRO A 104 10.19 -0.63 6.28
N CYS A 105 10.37 -0.51 4.98
CA CYS A 105 10.39 0.75 4.26
C CYS A 105 9.74 0.58 2.88
N ASP A 106 9.59 1.68 2.15
CA ASP A 106 9.17 1.68 0.74
C ASP A 106 10.29 2.35 -0.06
N ASP A 107 10.89 1.61 -1.00
CA ASP A 107 11.96 2.11 -1.86
C ASP A 107 11.43 2.87 -3.10
N GLY A 108 10.11 3.02 -3.20
CA GLY A 108 9.41 3.69 -4.29
C GLY A 108 9.30 2.84 -5.56
N ASN A 109 9.72 1.57 -5.51
CA ASN A 109 9.67 0.65 -6.63
C ASN A 109 8.48 -0.32 -6.46
N LEU A 110 7.43 -0.12 -7.25
CA LEU A 110 6.24 -0.98 -7.28
C LEU A 110 6.53 -2.43 -7.73
N CYS A 111 7.76 -2.70 -8.17
CA CYS A 111 8.22 -4.03 -8.58
C CYS A 111 9.00 -4.77 -7.50
N THR A 112 9.05 -4.23 -6.29
CA THR A 112 9.63 -4.86 -5.11
C THR A 112 8.61 -4.86 -3.99
N THR A 113 8.76 -5.81 -3.07
CA THR A 113 7.90 -5.95 -1.91
C THR A 113 8.73 -6.34 -0.70
N SER A 114 8.24 -6.02 0.49
CA SER A 114 8.96 -6.30 1.74
C SER A 114 10.33 -5.62 1.78
N ASP A 115 10.42 -4.38 1.28
CA ASP A 115 11.62 -3.56 1.36
C ASP A 115 11.93 -3.26 2.82
N ARG A 116 13.23 -3.17 3.13
CA ARG A 116 13.70 -3.01 4.52
C ARG A 116 14.84 -2.04 4.60
N CYS A 117 14.94 -1.38 5.74
CA CYS A 117 16.11 -0.58 6.05
C CYS A 117 17.33 -1.49 6.24
N GLN A 118 18.46 -1.08 5.68
CA GLN A 118 19.77 -1.67 5.93
C GLN A 118 20.77 -0.51 6.02
N GLU A 119 21.44 -0.39 7.17
CA GLU A 119 22.42 0.67 7.44
C GLU A 119 21.90 2.08 7.11
N GLY A 120 20.63 2.34 7.42
CA GLY A 120 20.00 3.64 7.18
C GLY A 120 19.51 3.89 5.75
N GLN A 121 19.60 2.92 4.84
CA GLN A 121 19.04 3.02 3.50
C GLN A 121 17.90 2.03 3.30
N CYS A 122 16.88 2.43 2.54
CA CYS A 122 15.83 1.50 2.14
C CYS A 122 16.36 0.61 1.01
N VAL A 123 16.45 -0.70 1.25
CA VAL A 123 16.89 -1.68 0.25
C VAL A 123 15.69 -2.46 -0.27
N SER A 124 15.69 -2.65 -1.59
CA SER A 124 14.67 -3.42 -2.30
C SER A 124 14.57 -4.84 -1.76
N GLY A 125 13.34 -5.28 -1.51
CA GLY A 125 13.01 -6.62 -1.05
C GLY A 125 12.83 -7.62 -2.20
N THR A 126 11.77 -8.41 -2.12
CA THR A 126 11.48 -9.48 -3.07
C THR A 126 10.90 -8.91 -4.37
N PRO A 127 11.44 -9.27 -5.55
CA PRO A 127 10.89 -8.85 -6.83
C PRO A 127 9.45 -9.33 -7.03
N VAL A 128 8.60 -8.45 -7.53
CA VAL A 128 7.23 -8.76 -7.95
C VAL A 128 7.29 -9.59 -9.23
N VAL A 129 6.65 -10.76 -9.20
CA VAL A 129 6.38 -11.55 -10.40
C VAL A 129 5.05 -11.10 -10.96
N CYS A 130 5.06 -10.58 -12.18
CA CYS A 130 3.83 -10.16 -12.83
C CYS A 130 2.99 -11.36 -13.25
N PRO A 131 1.65 -11.21 -13.21
CA PRO A 131 0.75 -12.24 -13.71
C PRO A 131 1.07 -12.52 -15.18
N ASP A 132 0.89 -13.78 -15.58
CA ASP A 132 1.06 -14.18 -16.97
C ASP A 132 0.16 -13.32 -17.88
N ALA A 133 0.73 -12.88 -19.01
CA ALA A 133 0.02 -12.04 -19.98
C ALA A 133 -0.64 -12.85 -21.10
N GLY A 134 -0.55 -14.18 -21.04
CA GLY A 134 -0.95 -15.06 -22.12
C GLY A 134 0.09 -15.13 -23.24
N GLU A 135 -0.18 -15.93 -24.26
CA GLU A 135 0.86 -16.27 -25.26
C GLU A 135 1.23 -15.13 -26.21
N CYS A 136 0.33 -14.19 -26.41
CA CYS A 136 0.49 -13.07 -27.34
C CYS A 136 0.86 -11.75 -26.65
N ALA A 137 1.27 -11.81 -25.38
CA ALA A 137 1.79 -10.66 -24.66
C ALA A 137 2.88 -11.07 -23.68
N VAL A 138 3.73 -10.11 -23.31
CA VAL A 138 4.70 -10.28 -22.24
C VAL A 138 4.33 -9.38 -21.08
N ALA A 139 4.31 -9.94 -19.88
CA ALA A 139 4.21 -9.17 -18.65
C ALA A 139 5.61 -8.74 -18.21
N MET A 140 5.75 -7.48 -17.83
CA MET A 140 6.97 -6.96 -17.22
C MET A 140 6.62 -5.98 -16.11
N CYS A 141 7.46 -5.93 -15.09
CA CYS A 141 7.29 -4.96 -14.03
C CYS A 141 8.11 -3.69 -14.33
N VAL A 142 7.46 -2.53 -14.24
CA VAL A 142 8.09 -1.21 -14.40
C VAL A 142 8.00 -0.47 -13.07
N ALA A 143 9.14 0.01 -12.56
CA ALA A 143 9.28 0.48 -11.17
C ALA A 143 8.19 1.47 -10.70
N LEU A 144 7.76 2.40 -11.55
CA LEU A 144 6.74 3.40 -11.20
C LEU A 144 5.33 3.10 -11.73
N ARG A 145 5.15 1.98 -12.44
CA ARG A 145 3.86 1.58 -13.03
C ARG A 145 3.37 0.21 -12.58
N GLY A 146 4.20 -0.54 -11.86
CA GLY A 146 3.93 -1.92 -11.49
C GLY A 146 3.92 -2.83 -12.72
N CYS A 147 3.10 -3.87 -12.66
CA CYS A 147 2.96 -4.82 -13.75
C CYS A 147 2.24 -4.21 -14.95
N VAL A 148 2.92 -4.24 -16.10
CA VAL A 148 2.38 -3.82 -17.40
C VAL A 148 2.54 -4.97 -18.38
N THR A 149 1.60 -5.05 -19.33
CA THR A 149 1.68 -6.00 -20.44
C THR A 149 2.09 -5.27 -21.72
N ARG A 150 2.80 -5.96 -22.59
CA ARG A 150 3.09 -5.50 -23.95
C ARG A 150 2.74 -6.61 -24.93
N PRO A 151 1.92 -6.33 -25.97
CA PRO A 151 1.62 -7.33 -26.98
C PRO A 151 2.89 -7.78 -27.70
N LEU A 152 2.93 -9.05 -28.09
CA LEU A 152 3.91 -9.57 -29.04
C LEU A 152 3.63 -9.03 -30.44
N ALA A 153 4.59 -9.22 -31.35
CA ALA A 153 4.39 -8.81 -32.73
C ALA A 153 3.27 -9.62 -33.39
N GLU A 154 2.55 -8.97 -34.30
CA GLU A 154 1.54 -9.61 -35.13
C GLU A 154 2.15 -10.79 -35.91
N GLY A 155 1.42 -11.88 -36.06
CA GLY A 155 1.88 -13.06 -36.78
C GLY A 155 2.84 -13.99 -36.00
N VAL A 156 3.20 -13.64 -34.75
CA VAL A 156 3.94 -14.56 -33.87
C VAL A 156 3.09 -15.80 -33.62
N SER A 157 3.67 -16.98 -33.82
CA SER A 157 2.97 -18.24 -33.57
C SER A 157 2.59 -18.34 -32.10
N CYS A 158 1.32 -18.67 -31.86
CA CYS A 158 0.80 -18.99 -30.55
C CYS A 158 -0.01 -20.30 -30.65
N THR A 159 -0.40 -20.85 -29.53
CA THR A 159 -1.24 -22.03 -29.41
C THR A 159 -2.16 -21.80 -28.24
N ASP A 160 -3.41 -21.43 -28.50
CA ASP A 160 -4.41 -21.54 -27.46
C ASP A 160 -4.48 -23.03 -27.01
N GLN A 161 -4.89 -23.29 -25.77
CA GLN A 161 -4.93 -24.67 -25.25
C GLN A 161 -6.03 -25.53 -25.93
N SER A 162 -6.55 -25.11 -27.09
CA SER A 162 -7.55 -25.79 -27.89
C SER A 162 -6.88 -26.59 -29.01
N ALA A 163 -7.05 -27.90 -28.98
CA ALA A 163 -6.35 -28.85 -29.84
C ALA A 163 -6.81 -28.89 -31.32
N VAL A 164 -7.34 -27.80 -31.89
CA VAL A 164 -8.12 -27.85 -33.15
C VAL A 164 -7.75 -26.80 -34.21
N SER A 165 -6.59 -26.16 -34.14
CA SER A 165 -6.17 -25.17 -35.15
C SER A 165 -4.74 -25.46 -35.64
N GLU A 166 -4.57 -25.59 -36.96
CA GLU A 166 -3.27 -25.95 -37.55
C GLU A 166 -2.31 -24.76 -37.66
N ARG A 167 -2.80 -23.51 -37.53
CA ARG A 167 -2.01 -22.27 -37.53
C ARG A 167 -2.75 -21.15 -36.78
N GLU A 168 -2.22 -20.78 -35.63
CA GLU A 168 -2.64 -19.61 -34.86
C GLU A 168 -1.51 -18.58 -34.79
N ALA A 169 -1.90 -17.32 -34.78
CA ALA A 169 -0.96 -16.23 -34.70
C ALA A 169 -1.51 -15.10 -33.85
N CYS A 170 -0.59 -14.33 -33.25
CA CYS A 170 -0.97 -13.18 -32.47
C CYS A 170 -1.58 -12.10 -33.37
N GLU A 171 -2.81 -11.71 -33.03
CA GLU A 171 -3.51 -10.58 -33.60
C GLU A 171 -4.03 -9.66 -32.50
N SER A 172 -3.64 -8.38 -32.51
CA SER A 172 -4.05 -7.40 -31.50
C SER A 172 -3.78 -7.83 -30.03
N GLY A 173 -2.72 -8.61 -29.81
CA GLY A 173 -2.35 -9.12 -28.48
C GLY A 173 -3.15 -10.33 -28.00
N GLN A 174 -3.99 -10.93 -28.86
CA GLN A 174 -4.69 -12.18 -28.60
C GLN A 174 -4.23 -13.25 -29.59
N CYS A 175 -4.31 -14.52 -29.19
CA CYS A 175 -4.05 -15.62 -30.12
C CYS A 175 -5.30 -15.84 -30.96
N ASP A 176 -5.21 -15.65 -32.28
CA ASP A 176 -6.34 -15.82 -33.19
C ASP A 176 -6.03 -16.90 -34.25
N ILE A 177 -7.09 -17.57 -34.69
CA ILE A 177 -7.05 -18.51 -35.80
C ILE A 177 -6.94 -17.73 -37.11
N GLN A 178 -5.91 -17.98 -37.90
CA GLN A 178 -5.72 -17.33 -39.20
C GLN A 178 -6.70 -17.84 -40.29
N ILE A 179 -7.93 -18.26 -39.94
CA ILE A 179 -8.89 -18.89 -40.88
C ILE A 179 -9.95 -17.90 -41.43
N ARG A 180 -10.01 -16.64 -41.00
CA ARG A 180 -11.13 -15.73 -41.39
C ARG A 180 -10.76 -14.42 -42.08
N GLU A 181 -9.85 -14.46 -43.06
CA GLU A 181 -9.83 -13.40 -44.09
C GLU A 181 -9.75 -13.90 -45.54
N SER A 182 -9.56 -15.21 -45.77
CA SER A 182 -9.53 -15.77 -47.14
C SER A 182 -10.86 -16.33 -47.64
N LEU A 183 -11.82 -16.68 -46.76
CA LEU A 183 -13.12 -17.26 -47.18
C LEU A 183 -14.23 -16.22 -47.39
N ASP A 184 -14.16 -15.04 -46.77
CA ASP A 184 -15.17 -13.99 -46.97
C ASP A 184 -14.93 -13.20 -48.28
N LYS A 185 -13.75 -13.34 -48.93
CA LYS A 185 -13.46 -12.78 -50.25
C LYS A 185 -13.81 -13.71 -51.42
N GLU A 186 -13.70 -15.03 -51.27
CA GLU A 186 -14.13 -15.96 -52.33
C GLU A 186 -15.67 -16.11 -52.38
N GLN A 187 -16.39 -15.86 -51.28
CA GLN A 187 -17.86 -15.97 -51.26
C GLN A 187 -18.57 -14.73 -51.82
N ALA A 188 -17.91 -13.56 -51.87
CA ALA A 188 -18.48 -12.31 -52.38
C ALA A 188 -18.45 -12.18 -53.92
N GLU A 189 -17.62 -12.97 -54.64
CA GLU A 189 -17.60 -12.97 -56.11
C GLU A 189 -18.49 -14.04 -56.75
N HIS A 190 -19.08 -14.97 -55.97
CA HIS A 190 -19.91 -16.05 -56.53
C HIS A 190 -21.43 -15.73 -56.55
N ASP A 191 -21.90 -14.66 -55.91
CA ASP A 191 -23.33 -14.30 -55.84
C ASP A 191 -23.79 -13.29 -56.92
N GLU A 192 -22.92 -12.80 -57.80
CA GLU A 192 -23.29 -11.87 -58.89
C GLU A 192 -23.52 -12.55 -60.27
N LEU A 193 -23.51 -13.90 -60.37
CA LEU A 193 -23.61 -14.61 -61.67
C LEU A 193 -24.95 -15.30 -61.95
N PHE A 194 -26.00 -15.05 -61.15
CA PHE A 194 -27.29 -15.75 -61.26
C PHE A 194 -28.54 -14.86 -61.37
N GLU A 195 -28.42 -13.60 -61.82
CA GLU A 195 -29.60 -12.72 -62.07
C GLU A 195 -29.94 -12.45 -63.55
N ASP A 196 -29.22 -13.03 -64.53
CA ASP A 196 -29.50 -12.82 -65.96
C ASP A 196 -30.08 -14.06 -66.68
N LEU A 197 -31.16 -14.66 -66.16
CA LEU A 197 -32.00 -15.55 -66.97
C LEU A 197 -33.36 -14.90 -67.23
N PRO A 198 -33.65 -14.44 -68.47
CA PRO A 198 -34.93 -13.82 -68.78
C PRO A 198 -36.05 -14.86 -68.75
N GLU A 199 -37.09 -14.58 -67.95
CA GLU A 199 -38.39 -15.23 -68.10
C GLU A 199 -38.96 -14.90 -69.50
N ASN A 200 -38.92 -15.84 -70.44
CA ASN A 200 -39.75 -15.72 -71.65
C ASN A 200 -40.09 -17.05 -72.34
N PHE A 201 -41.35 -17.08 -72.79
CA PHE A 201 -42.09 -18.03 -73.64
C PHE A 201 -42.53 -19.34 -72.98
N GLY A 202 -43.82 -19.70 -72.88
CA GLY A 202 -45.00 -19.27 -73.63
C GLY A 202 -45.31 -20.24 -74.77
N TYR A 203 -46.52 -20.84 -74.69
CA TYR A 203 -47.21 -21.83 -75.56
C TYR A 203 -47.03 -23.31 -75.21
#